data_AF-A0A0F9YQ20-F1
#
_entry.id   AF-A0A0F9YQ20-F1
#
_cell.length_a   1.000
_cell.length_b   1.000
_cell.length_c   1.000
_cell.angle_alpha   90.00
_cell.angle_beta   90.00
_cell.angle_gamma   90.00
#
_symmetry.space_group_name_H-M   'P 1'
#
loop_
_entity.id
_entity.type
_entity.pdbx_description
1 polymer ?
#
loop_
_entity_poly.entity_id
_entity_poly.type
_entity_poly.pdbx_seq_one_letter_code
_entity_poly.pdbx_strand_id
1 'polypeptide(L)'
;MIKMYALHFLCYSLIYARREATSTDDFVNHNTSGNDIYEDEYGLFPEYALTKKDSEPLDDTLRCAKTDNTFIIALNVHLQKYAVESIESASKSKLNMILPPKESILSYIGTIVNEINSDLIRYGVQMVTLLQRYKTEDFVVTDSFDSSCEIKDPVSDRLDESHNQLKDVYQDNMGLHLFVWTCPQDNKDFLTIKINENERCGRTIGVLWQGIELTRINIKSSIMEAITGIPNLYLDGKFPAEKVISNICKFVGDCIGSEPGVVGWKNQALVQVIHAIPDNSHEE
;
A
#
# COMPACT_ATOMS: atom_id res chain seq x y z
N MET A 1 50.08 39.27 -20.11
CA MET A 1 49.54 38.28 -21.07
C MET A 1 48.03 38.33 -20.95
N ILE A 2 47.22 39.11 -21.66
CA ILE A 2 47.13 39.52 -23.08
C ILE A 2 46.89 38.34 -24.03
N LYS A 3 45.65 38.31 -24.58
CA LYS A 3 45.14 37.69 -25.84
C LYS A 3 44.96 36.15 -25.82
N MET A 4 43.97 35.53 -26.48
CA MET A 4 42.94 35.96 -27.43
C MET A 4 41.94 34.79 -27.66
N TYR A 5 40.62 35.08 -27.72
CA TYR A 5 39.59 34.65 -28.70
C TYR A 5 39.40 33.14 -28.98
N ALA A 6 38.24 32.53 -28.74
CA ALA A 6 36.95 32.68 -29.45
C ALA A 6 37.02 32.32 -30.95
N LEU A 7 36.44 31.17 -31.34
CA LEU A 7 35.78 30.85 -32.63
C LEU A 7 35.30 29.38 -32.52
N HIS A 8 34.00 29.07 -32.53
CA HIS A 8 33.02 29.02 -33.64
C HIS A 8 32.81 27.60 -34.20
N PHE A 9 31.53 27.16 -34.09
CA PHE A 9 30.73 26.44 -35.08
C PHE A 9 31.11 25.00 -35.49
N LEU A 10 30.17 24.06 -35.30
CA LEU A 10 29.23 23.64 -36.36
C LEU A 10 28.22 22.60 -35.86
N CYS A 11 26.94 22.93 -36.03
CA CYS A 11 25.83 21.99 -36.12
C CYS A 11 26.11 20.90 -37.16
N TYR A 12 25.65 19.66 -36.92
CA TYR A 12 25.06 18.88 -38.00
C TYR A 12 23.93 17.99 -37.47
N SER A 13 22.77 18.27 -38.02
CA SER A 13 21.50 17.58 -37.85
C SER A 13 21.33 16.54 -38.97
N LEU A 14 20.50 15.53 -38.66
CA LEU A 14 19.57 14.81 -39.55
C LEU A 14 19.99 13.53 -40.31
N ILE A 15 19.31 12.44 -39.92
CA ILE A 15 18.40 11.53 -40.68
C ILE A 15 18.89 10.84 -41.98
N TYR A 16 18.46 9.56 -42.09
CA TYR A 16 18.20 8.66 -43.25
C TYR A 16 19.19 7.48 -43.31
N ALA A 17 18.79 6.20 -43.48
CA ALA A 17 17.62 5.66 -44.14
C ALA A 17 17.26 4.23 -43.69
N ARG A 18 15.97 3.95 -43.85
CA ARG A 18 15.20 2.68 -43.80
C ARG A 18 15.53 1.78 -45.00
N ARG A 19 15.53 0.45 -44.82
CA ARG A 19 14.99 -0.50 -45.84
C ARG A 19 14.66 -1.87 -45.25
N GLU A 20 13.41 -2.27 -45.50
CA GLU A 20 12.84 -3.61 -45.32
C GLU A 20 13.35 -4.58 -46.40
N ALA A 21 13.40 -5.87 -46.05
CA ALA A 21 12.93 -6.95 -46.92
C ALA A 21 12.59 -8.19 -46.06
N THR A 22 11.33 -8.60 -46.21
CA THR A 22 10.63 -9.83 -45.78
C THR A 22 11.34 -11.11 -46.26
N SER A 23 11.18 -12.29 -45.64
CA SER A 23 10.00 -13.16 -45.80
C SER A 23 10.21 -14.53 -45.08
N THR A 24 9.16 -15.02 -44.37
CA THR A 24 8.64 -16.44 -44.32
C THR A 24 9.60 -17.57 -43.90
N ASP A 25 9.33 -18.51 -43.00
CA ASP A 25 8.08 -19.18 -42.56
C ASP A 25 8.32 -19.86 -41.19
N ASP A 26 7.23 -20.41 -40.63
CA ASP A 26 7.10 -21.29 -39.44
C ASP A 26 6.48 -20.66 -38.20
N PHE A 27 5.31 -20.02 -38.41
CA PHE A 27 4.27 -20.00 -37.38
C PHE A 27 3.49 -21.32 -37.43
N VAL A 28 3.76 -22.19 -36.46
CA VAL A 28 2.86 -23.29 -36.13
C VAL A 28 1.56 -22.69 -35.60
N ASN A 29 0.51 -23.02 -36.35
CA ASN A 29 -0.86 -22.59 -36.21
C ASN A 29 -1.49 -23.26 -34.98
N HIS A 30 -1.51 -22.58 -33.82
CA HIS A 30 -2.47 -22.87 -32.77
C HIS A 30 -3.66 -21.93 -32.89
N ASN A 31 -4.61 -22.39 -33.69
CA ASN A 31 -6.00 -21.97 -33.65
C ASN A 31 -6.57 -22.34 -32.27
N THR A 32 -6.60 -21.39 -31.33
CA THR A 32 -7.54 -21.40 -30.21
C THR A 32 -8.43 -20.19 -30.35
N SER A 33 -9.54 -20.44 -31.03
CA SER A 33 -10.76 -19.66 -30.96
C SER A 33 -11.24 -19.51 -29.51
N GLY A 34 -11.73 -18.33 -29.18
CA GLY A 34 -12.75 -18.14 -28.15
C GLY A 34 -12.21 -17.66 -26.80
N ASN A 35 -12.41 -16.36 -26.55
CA ASN A 35 -13.01 -15.77 -25.37
C ASN A 35 -12.78 -16.39 -23.97
N ASP A 36 -12.57 -15.49 -23.01
CA ASP A 36 -12.87 -15.65 -21.57
C ASP A 36 -11.75 -16.16 -20.64
N ILE A 37 -10.56 -15.54 -20.60
CA ILE A 37 -9.60 -15.76 -19.50
C ILE A 37 -8.96 -14.49 -18.88
N TYR A 38 -9.09 -13.28 -19.46
CA TYR A 38 -8.34 -12.11 -18.96
C TYR A 38 -9.11 -11.04 -18.17
N GLU A 39 -10.44 -11.15 -17.99
CA GLU A 39 -11.23 -10.11 -17.30
C GLU A 39 -11.69 -10.48 -15.88
N ASP A 40 -11.74 -11.78 -15.53
CA ASP A 40 -12.34 -12.23 -14.26
C ASP A 40 -11.33 -12.32 -13.09
N GLU A 41 -10.02 -12.15 -13.34
CA GLU A 41 -8.98 -12.26 -12.30
C GLU A 41 -8.63 -10.92 -11.63
N TYR A 42 -9.18 -9.80 -12.12
CA TYR A 42 -8.94 -8.47 -11.58
C TYR A 42 -10.13 -8.04 -10.72
N GLY A 43 -10.07 -8.44 -9.45
CA GLY A 43 -11.11 -8.24 -8.43
C GLY A 43 -11.80 -6.87 -8.44
N LEU A 44 -13.10 -6.89 -8.16
CA LEU A 44 -13.93 -5.70 -8.01
C LEU A 44 -13.42 -4.86 -6.83
N PHE A 45 -13.03 -3.60 -7.06
CA PHE A 45 -12.75 -2.69 -5.94
C PHE A 45 -13.95 -2.64 -4.99
N PRO A 46 -13.78 -2.71 -3.67
CA PRO A 46 -14.92 -2.67 -2.75
C PRO A 46 -15.57 -1.28 -2.73
N GLU A 47 -16.91 -1.23 -2.70
CA GLU A 47 -17.71 0.00 -2.57
C GLU A 47 -17.95 0.40 -1.10
N TYR A 48 -17.07 0.01 -0.17
CA TYR A 48 -17.42 0.13 1.24
C TYR A 48 -17.39 1.59 1.73
N ALA A 49 -18.58 2.12 2.02
CA ALA A 49 -18.79 3.39 2.68
C ALA A 49 -19.11 3.21 4.16
N LEU A 50 -18.32 3.86 5.01
CA LEU A 50 -18.64 4.00 6.42
C LEU A 50 -19.88 4.88 6.53
N THR A 51 -21.02 4.27 6.83
CA THR A 51 -22.26 5.01 7.02
C THR A 51 -22.25 5.65 8.41
N LYS A 52 -23.07 6.70 8.59
CA LYS A 52 -23.28 7.31 9.91
C LYS A 52 -23.68 6.28 11.00
N LYS A 53 -24.35 5.20 10.59
CA LYS A 53 -24.76 4.07 11.43
C LYS A 53 -23.57 3.18 11.83
N ASP A 54 -22.57 3.02 10.96
CA ASP A 54 -21.31 2.32 11.26
C ASP A 54 -20.41 3.15 12.20
N SER A 55 -20.69 4.44 12.35
CA SER A 55 -19.99 5.38 13.24
C SER A 55 -20.73 5.70 14.55
N GLU A 56 -21.86 5.04 14.83
CA GLU A 56 -22.56 5.24 16.10
C GLU A 56 -21.71 4.65 17.25
N PRO A 57 -21.49 5.41 18.34
CA PRO A 57 -20.72 4.92 19.48
C PRO A 57 -21.46 3.73 20.11
N LEU A 58 -20.86 2.55 20.01
CA LEU A 58 -21.26 1.35 20.75
C LEU A 58 -20.59 1.36 22.12
N ASP A 59 -21.41 1.09 23.15
CA ASP A 59 -21.08 0.83 24.57
C ASP A 59 -19.71 1.38 25.05
N ASP A 60 -19.75 2.46 25.83
CA ASP A 60 -18.56 3.13 26.39
C ASP A 60 -17.63 2.19 27.18
N THR A 61 -18.09 0.99 27.59
CA THR A 61 -17.26 -0.02 28.26
C THR A 61 -16.20 -0.66 27.38
N LEU A 62 -16.32 -0.59 26.04
CA LEU A 62 -15.40 -1.22 25.08
C LEU A 62 -14.46 -0.23 24.38
N ARG A 63 -14.45 1.05 24.78
CA ARG A 63 -13.60 2.07 24.13
C ARG A 63 -12.20 2.10 24.73
N CYS A 64 -11.19 2.28 23.88
CA CYS A 64 -9.80 2.49 24.33
C CYS A 64 -9.61 3.87 24.97
N ALA A 65 -10.39 4.87 24.53
CA ALA A 65 -10.40 6.20 25.12
C ALA A 65 -11.50 6.33 26.17
N LYS A 66 -11.16 6.86 27.35
CA LYS A 66 -12.12 7.16 28.44
C LYS A 66 -12.91 8.47 28.22
N THR A 67 -12.63 9.19 27.15
CA THR A 67 -13.23 10.48 26.76
C THR A 67 -13.70 10.38 25.31
N ASP A 68 -14.44 11.38 24.81
CA ASP A 68 -14.91 11.45 23.40
C ASP A 68 -13.80 11.51 22.33
N ASN A 69 -12.54 11.31 22.73
CA ASN A 69 -11.41 11.31 21.82
C ASN A 69 -11.34 10.01 21.01
N THR A 70 -10.73 10.12 19.85
CA THR A 70 -10.40 9.02 18.95
C THR A 70 -8.90 8.95 18.78
N PHE A 71 -8.34 7.75 18.94
CA PHE A 71 -6.94 7.51 18.61
C PHE A 71 -6.79 7.33 17.10
N ILE A 72 -5.94 8.15 16.49
CA ILE A 72 -5.62 8.09 15.08
C ILE A 72 -4.27 7.41 14.91
N ILE A 73 -4.24 6.26 14.25
CA ILE A 73 -3.03 5.55 13.81
C ILE A 73 -2.65 6.06 12.43
N ALA A 74 -1.40 6.51 12.25
CA ALA A 74 -0.88 6.94 10.96
C ALA A 74 -0.13 5.79 10.28
N LEU A 75 -0.54 5.42 9.07
CA LEU A 75 0.10 4.40 8.25
C LEU A 75 0.80 5.05 7.05
N ASN A 76 2.13 4.98 7.02
CA ASN A 76 2.92 5.34 5.84
C ASN A 76 2.93 4.18 4.86
N VAL A 77 2.60 4.42 3.60
CA VAL A 77 2.49 3.36 2.58
C VAL A 77 3.56 3.58 1.53
N HIS A 78 4.22 2.49 1.12
CA HIS A 78 5.28 2.44 0.12
C HIS A 78 5.02 1.24 -0.80
N LEU A 79 4.97 1.48 -2.11
CA LEU A 79 4.70 0.46 -3.12
C LEU A 79 5.82 0.46 -4.15
N GLN A 80 6.30 -0.73 -4.50
CA GLN A 80 7.22 -0.90 -5.63
C GLN A 80 6.52 -0.54 -6.94
N LYS A 81 7.27 -0.01 -7.91
CA LYS A 81 6.75 0.44 -9.21
C LYS A 81 5.73 -0.51 -9.87
N TYR A 82 5.99 -1.81 -9.94
CA TYR A 82 5.05 -2.75 -10.58
C TYR A 82 3.71 -2.89 -9.82
N ALA A 83 3.70 -2.73 -8.49
CA ALA A 83 2.46 -2.75 -7.72
C ALA A 83 1.64 -1.48 -8.03
N VAL A 84 2.31 -0.33 -8.14
CA VAL A 84 1.68 0.94 -8.56
C VAL A 84 1.02 0.80 -9.92
N GLU A 85 1.76 0.29 -10.92
CA GLU A 85 1.27 0.09 -12.28
C GLU A 85 0.09 -0.91 -12.33
N SER A 86 0.17 -1.97 -11.51
CA SER A 86 -0.92 -2.96 -11.41
C SER A 86 -2.20 -2.36 -10.84
N ILE A 87 -2.10 -1.55 -9.78
CA ILE A 87 -3.25 -0.86 -9.17
C ILE A 87 -3.86 0.16 -10.14
N GLU A 88 -3.02 0.92 -10.85
CA GLU A 88 -3.45 1.88 -11.86
C GLU A 88 -4.22 1.19 -12.98
N SER A 89 -3.65 0.10 -13.54
CA SER A 89 -4.29 -0.69 -14.60
C SER A 89 -5.65 -1.24 -14.16
N ALA A 90 -5.74 -1.76 -12.94
CA ALA A 90 -6.98 -2.27 -12.39
C ALA A 90 -8.05 -1.18 -12.24
N SER A 91 -7.66 0.01 -11.76
CA SER A 91 -8.59 1.13 -11.58
C SER A 91 -9.19 1.60 -12.90
N LYS A 92 -8.40 1.57 -13.98
CA LYS A 92 -8.86 1.88 -15.34
C LYS A 92 -9.92 0.90 -15.82
N SER A 93 -9.70 -0.40 -15.61
CA SER A 93 -10.64 -1.44 -16.00
C SER A 93 -12.00 -1.26 -15.32
N LYS A 94 -12.00 -0.84 -14.05
CA LYS A 94 -13.24 -0.70 -13.27
C LYS A 94 -14.01 0.59 -13.58
N LEU A 95 -13.33 1.73 -13.63
CA LEU A 95 -13.99 3.03 -13.70
C LEU A 95 -14.15 3.55 -15.13
N ASN A 96 -13.61 2.81 -16.12
CA ASN A 96 -13.50 3.27 -17.51
C ASN A 96 -12.83 4.66 -17.64
N MET A 97 -12.00 5.03 -16.66
CA MET A 97 -11.25 6.28 -16.61
C MET A 97 -9.83 6.03 -16.13
N ILE A 98 -8.89 6.81 -16.67
CA ILE A 98 -7.49 6.77 -16.25
C ILE A 98 -7.36 7.69 -15.03
N LEU A 99 -7.36 7.10 -13.84
CA LEU A 99 -6.97 7.81 -12.63
C LEU A 99 -5.45 7.98 -12.62
N PRO A 100 -4.92 9.13 -12.14
CA PRO A 100 -3.49 9.24 -11.93
C PRO A 100 -3.04 8.28 -10.81
N PRO A 101 -1.75 7.87 -10.79
CA PRO A 101 -1.29 6.76 -9.95
C PRO A 101 -1.58 6.95 -8.45
N LYS A 102 -1.46 8.19 -7.95
CA LYS A 102 -1.68 8.50 -6.53
C LYS A 102 -3.14 8.31 -6.14
N GLU A 103 -4.06 8.72 -6.99
CA GLU A 103 -5.51 8.57 -6.80
C GLU A 103 -5.92 7.10 -6.88
N SER A 104 -5.36 6.31 -7.80
CA SER A 104 -5.61 4.86 -7.87
C SER A 104 -5.15 4.15 -6.58
N ILE A 105 -3.98 4.51 -6.07
CA ILE A 105 -3.45 3.96 -4.81
C ILE A 105 -4.29 4.42 -3.62
N LEU A 106 -4.66 5.70 -3.57
CA LEU A 106 -5.54 6.23 -2.53
C LEU A 106 -6.90 5.50 -2.54
N SER A 107 -7.43 5.17 -3.71
CA SER A 107 -8.63 4.36 -3.84
C SER A 107 -8.43 2.95 -3.29
N TYR A 108 -7.41 2.24 -3.78
CA TYR A 108 -7.14 0.86 -3.35
C TYR A 108 -6.83 0.75 -1.83
N ILE A 109 -5.83 1.50 -1.37
CA ILE A 109 -5.37 1.46 0.03
C ILE A 109 -6.37 2.16 0.95
N GLY A 110 -7.01 3.23 0.50
CA GLY A 110 -8.09 3.90 1.25
C GLY A 110 -9.24 2.95 1.53
N THR A 111 -9.71 2.19 0.53
CA THR A 111 -10.75 1.18 0.75
C THR A 111 -10.34 0.13 1.77
N ILE A 112 -9.10 -0.39 1.70
CA ILE A 112 -8.56 -1.32 2.72
C ILE A 112 -8.63 -0.71 4.12
N VAL A 113 -8.17 0.53 4.27
CA VAL A 113 -8.17 1.23 5.57
C VAL A 113 -9.58 1.55 6.04
N ASN A 114 -10.52 1.82 5.14
CA ASN A 114 -11.92 2.06 5.49
C ASN A 114 -12.59 0.81 6.05
N GLU A 115 -12.29 -0.35 5.48
CA GLU A 115 -12.75 -1.63 6.02
C GLU A 115 -12.13 -1.95 7.37
N ILE A 116 -10.86 -1.61 7.59
CA ILE A 116 -10.24 -1.75 8.92
C ILE A 116 -10.91 -0.78 9.89
N ASN A 117 -11.19 0.44 9.45
CA ASN A 117 -11.83 1.47 10.27
C ASN A 117 -13.25 1.09 10.68
N SER A 118 -14.03 0.38 9.86
CA SER A 118 -15.35 -0.12 10.28
C SER A 118 -15.26 -1.07 11.48
N ASP A 119 -14.16 -1.80 11.58
CA ASP A 119 -13.89 -2.68 12.70
C ASP A 119 -13.27 -1.96 13.91
N LEU A 120 -12.47 -0.91 13.70
CA LEU A 120 -11.76 -0.19 14.76
C LEU A 120 -12.60 0.92 15.41
N ILE A 121 -13.55 1.50 14.69
CA ILE A 121 -14.31 2.69 15.11
C ILE A 121 -15.04 2.47 16.44
N ARG A 122 -15.58 1.27 16.64
CA ARG A 122 -16.24 0.84 17.90
C ARG A 122 -15.33 0.91 19.13
N TYR A 123 -14.01 0.92 18.95
CA TYR A 123 -13.04 1.04 20.03
C TYR A 123 -12.54 2.49 20.23
N GLY A 124 -13.08 3.46 19.49
CA GLY A 124 -12.56 4.83 19.46
C GLY A 124 -11.17 4.89 18.84
N VAL A 125 -10.89 4.01 17.87
CA VAL A 125 -9.63 3.95 17.13
C VAL A 125 -9.94 4.09 15.64
N GLN A 126 -9.11 4.83 14.94
CA GLN A 126 -9.19 5.03 13.51
C GLN A 126 -7.77 5.05 12.94
N MET A 127 -7.64 4.65 11.69
CA MET A 127 -6.40 4.68 10.95
C MET A 127 -6.52 5.61 9.74
N VAL A 128 -5.43 6.31 9.44
CA VAL A 128 -5.30 7.20 8.28
C VAL A 128 -4.05 6.83 7.49
N THR A 129 -4.11 7.02 6.18
CA THR A 129 -3.01 6.69 5.28
C THR A 129 -2.23 7.94 4.90
N LEU A 130 -0.90 7.81 4.88
CA LEU A 130 0.03 8.85 4.47
C LEU A 130 0.73 8.42 3.19
N LEU A 131 0.47 9.15 2.10
CA LEU A 131 0.98 8.86 0.75
C LEU A 131 1.99 9.91 0.24
N GLN A 132 2.74 10.55 1.15
CA GLN A 132 3.68 11.61 0.77
C GLN A 132 4.88 11.09 -0.05
N ARG A 133 5.31 9.86 0.21
CA ARG A 133 6.40 9.14 -0.51
C ARG A 133 5.97 7.71 -0.79
N TYR A 134 4.91 7.57 -1.56
CA TYR A 134 4.23 6.29 -1.73
C TYR A 134 4.96 5.30 -2.62
N LYS A 135 5.98 5.74 -3.37
CA LYS A 135 6.84 4.83 -4.12
C LYS A 135 7.98 4.38 -3.23
N THR A 136 8.30 3.10 -3.22
CA THR A 136 9.40 2.61 -2.39
C THR A 136 10.74 3.20 -2.81
N GLU A 137 10.90 3.51 -4.10
CA GLU A 137 12.10 4.12 -4.67
C GLU A 137 12.32 5.57 -4.19
N ASP A 138 11.28 6.24 -3.65
CA ASP A 138 11.41 7.55 -3.02
C ASP A 138 11.97 7.46 -1.58
N PHE A 139 12.05 6.24 -1.03
CA PHE A 139 12.39 5.97 0.35
C PHE A 139 13.65 5.10 0.50
N VAL A 140 13.78 4.07 -0.32
CA VAL A 140 14.88 3.11 -0.33
C VAL A 140 15.65 3.26 -1.65
N VAL A 141 16.97 3.36 -1.56
CA VAL A 141 17.82 3.28 -2.76
C VAL A 141 17.75 1.84 -3.28
N THR A 142 16.95 1.62 -4.30
CA THR A 142 16.93 0.34 -5.00
C THR A 142 18.03 0.36 -6.06
N ASP A 143 18.95 -0.61 -5.98
CA ASP A 143 19.90 -0.83 -7.08
C ASP A 143 19.13 -1.15 -8.36
N SER A 144 19.63 -0.70 -9.51
CA SER A 144 18.98 -0.89 -10.82
C SER A 144 18.83 -2.37 -11.24
N PHE A 145 19.38 -3.30 -10.46
CA PHE A 145 19.34 -4.74 -10.69
C PHE A 145 18.79 -5.43 -9.43
N ASP A 146 17.49 -5.70 -9.43
CA ASP A 146 16.78 -6.31 -8.32
C ASP A 146 16.91 -7.85 -8.39
N SER A 147 18.04 -8.37 -7.91
CA SER A 147 18.30 -9.82 -7.87
C SER A 147 17.55 -10.55 -6.75
N SER A 148 16.86 -9.83 -5.86
CA SER A 148 16.19 -10.43 -4.71
C SER A 148 15.19 -11.49 -5.16
N CYS A 149 14.47 -11.25 -6.25
CA CYS A 149 13.49 -12.20 -6.79
C CYS A 149 14.06 -13.48 -7.42
N GLU A 150 15.35 -13.52 -7.74
CA GLU A 150 15.99 -14.68 -8.37
C GLU A 150 16.79 -15.51 -7.37
N ILE A 151 17.22 -14.91 -6.26
CA ILE A 151 18.22 -15.49 -5.34
C ILE A 151 17.71 -15.55 -3.90
N LYS A 152 16.78 -14.68 -3.50
CA LYS A 152 16.34 -14.48 -2.12
C LYS A 152 14.83 -14.34 -2.00
N ASP A 153 14.37 -14.21 -0.76
CA ASP A 153 13.01 -13.80 -0.48
C ASP A 153 12.91 -12.25 -0.53
N PRO A 154 12.12 -11.68 -1.46
CA PRO A 154 12.06 -10.23 -1.65
C PRO A 154 11.38 -9.50 -0.49
N VAL A 155 10.41 -10.14 0.19
CA VAL A 155 9.74 -9.54 1.35
C VAL A 155 10.70 -9.52 2.52
N SER A 156 11.43 -10.61 2.77
CA SER A 156 12.36 -10.72 3.87
C SER A 156 13.53 -9.76 3.75
N ASP A 157 14.25 -9.82 2.63
CA ASP A 157 15.51 -9.10 2.40
C ASP A 157 15.26 -7.59 2.35
N ARG A 158 14.29 -7.15 1.54
CA ARG A 158 14.00 -5.73 1.36
C ARG A 158 13.34 -5.12 2.59
N LEU A 159 12.51 -5.86 3.33
CA LEU A 159 11.92 -5.33 4.55
C LEU A 159 12.98 -5.15 5.65
N ASP A 160 13.95 -6.06 5.77
CA ASP A 160 15.05 -5.90 6.73
C ASP A 160 15.90 -4.68 6.41
N GLU A 161 16.21 -4.48 5.12
CA GLU A 161 16.92 -3.28 4.67
C GLU A 161 16.13 -1.99 4.97
N SER A 162 14.85 -1.92 4.55
CA SER A 162 13.98 -0.78 4.82
C SER A 162 13.83 -0.50 6.32
N HIS A 163 13.71 -1.56 7.13
CA HIS A 163 13.59 -1.45 8.58
C HIS A 163 14.85 -0.84 9.20
N ASN A 164 16.03 -1.32 8.79
CA ASN A 164 17.30 -0.80 9.28
C ASN A 164 17.49 0.67 8.87
N GLN A 165 17.17 1.03 7.62
CA GLN A 165 17.23 2.43 7.16
C GLN A 165 16.28 3.34 7.96
N LEU A 166 15.04 2.89 8.21
CA LEU A 166 14.08 3.61 9.06
C LEU A 166 14.59 3.78 10.48
N LYS A 167 15.21 2.73 11.04
CA LYS A 167 15.80 2.76 12.38
C LYS A 167 16.99 3.71 12.44
N ASP A 168 17.81 3.80 11.40
CA ASP A 168 18.95 4.71 11.37
C ASP A 168 18.50 6.19 11.30
N VAL A 169 17.43 6.47 10.53
CA VAL A 169 16.92 7.84 10.34
C VAL A 169 16.03 8.31 11.51
N TYR A 170 15.13 7.45 11.97
CA TYR A 170 14.07 7.81 12.92
C TYR A 170 14.20 7.14 14.29
N GLN A 171 15.22 6.29 14.49
CA GLN A 171 15.46 5.55 15.72
C GLN A 171 14.20 4.80 16.19
N ASP A 172 13.75 5.07 17.41
CA ASP A 172 12.58 4.42 18.01
C ASP A 172 11.24 5.02 17.57
N ASN A 173 11.26 6.12 16.81
CA ASN A 173 10.09 6.87 16.40
C ASN A 173 9.73 6.66 14.91
N MET A 174 10.08 5.51 14.34
CA MET A 174 9.84 5.22 12.92
C MET A 174 8.35 5.22 12.52
N GLY A 175 7.41 4.96 13.44
CA GLY A 175 5.99 4.87 13.08
C GLY A 175 5.60 3.54 12.43
N LEU A 176 4.44 3.53 11.76
CA LEU A 176 3.90 2.37 11.07
C LEU A 176 4.13 2.52 9.55
N HIS A 177 4.86 1.59 8.96
CA HIS A 177 5.18 1.59 7.53
C HIS A 177 4.72 0.29 6.86
N LEU A 178 3.98 0.40 5.77
CA LEU A 178 3.60 -0.70 4.90
C LEU A 178 4.41 -0.62 3.60
N PHE A 179 5.13 -1.68 3.29
CA PHE A 179 5.85 -1.89 2.05
C PHE A 179 5.18 -2.99 1.24
N VAL A 180 4.77 -2.68 0.02
CA VAL A 180 4.22 -3.63 -0.94
C VAL A 180 5.27 -3.91 -2.00
N TRP A 181 5.80 -5.13 -1.97
CA TRP A 181 6.84 -5.60 -2.86
C TRP A 181 6.26 -6.39 -4.00
N THR A 182 6.92 -6.36 -5.15
CA THR A 182 6.56 -7.18 -6.30
C THR A 182 7.68 -8.15 -6.64
N CYS A 183 7.28 -9.27 -7.24
CA CYS A 183 8.22 -10.22 -7.79
C CYS A 183 7.72 -10.75 -9.13
N PRO A 184 8.50 -10.62 -10.23
CA PRO A 184 8.08 -11.13 -11.54
C PRO A 184 8.04 -12.66 -11.62
N GLN A 185 8.83 -13.34 -10.79
CA GLN A 185 8.85 -14.80 -10.72
C GLN A 185 7.95 -15.26 -9.58
N ASP A 186 6.99 -16.13 -9.90
CA ASP A 186 6.18 -16.79 -8.90
C ASP A 186 7.00 -17.88 -8.21
N ASN A 187 7.27 -17.69 -6.92
CA ASN A 187 7.93 -18.69 -6.08
C ASN A 187 7.10 -18.87 -4.81
N LYS A 188 6.57 -20.08 -4.65
CA LYS A 188 5.69 -20.46 -3.53
C LYS A 188 6.42 -20.50 -2.18
N ASP A 189 7.75 -20.55 -2.20
CA ASP A 189 8.56 -20.55 -0.98
C ASP A 189 8.81 -19.14 -0.44
N PHE A 190 8.44 -18.09 -1.20
CA PHE A 190 8.54 -16.71 -0.72
C PHE A 190 7.49 -16.41 0.35
N LEU A 191 7.95 -15.73 1.39
CA LEU A 191 7.12 -15.09 2.40
C LEU A 191 6.22 -14.08 1.71
N THR A 192 4.92 -14.21 1.99
CA THR A 192 3.91 -13.28 1.52
C THR A 192 3.75 -12.09 2.46
N ILE A 193 4.10 -12.28 3.73
CA ILE A 193 3.98 -11.31 4.81
C ILE A 193 5.21 -11.43 5.71
N LYS A 194 5.76 -10.29 6.13
CA LYS A 194 6.72 -10.19 7.22
C LYS A 194 6.48 -8.90 8.00
N ILE A 195 6.66 -8.94 9.31
CA ILE A 195 6.56 -7.78 10.19
C ILE A 195 7.83 -7.70 11.03
N ASN A 196 8.51 -6.57 10.97
CA ASN A 196 9.63 -6.27 11.85
C ASN A 196 9.18 -5.24 12.89
N GLU A 197 9.53 -5.52 14.14
CA GLU A 197 9.18 -4.67 15.28
C GLU A 197 10.41 -3.97 15.84
N ASN A 198 10.25 -2.70 16.21
CA ASN A 198 11.17 -2.04 17.13
C ASN A 198 10.60 -2.08 18.56
N GLU A 199 11.46 -1.99 19.58
CA GLU A 199 11.15 -2.16 21.02
C GLU A 199 10.07 -1.19 21.56
N ARG A 200 9.75 -0.13 20.81
CA ARG A 200 8.64 0.79 21.12
C ARG A 200 7.44 0.53 20.21
N CYS A 201 7.18 1.48 19.31
CA CYS A 201 5.95 1.56 18.52
C CYS A 201 6.19 1.54 17.01
N GLY A 202 7.46 1.40 16.63
CA GLY A 202 7.87 1.26 15.24
C GLY A 202 7.53 -0.12 14.70
N ARG A 203 6.81 -0.19 13.58
CA ARG A 203 6.59 -1.44 12.86
C ARG A 203 6.76 -1.20 11.37
N THR A 204 7.47 -2.12 10.72
CA THR A 204 7.54 -2.17 9.27
C THR A 204 6.91 -3.47 8.80
N ILE A 205 5.96 -3.34 7.89
CA ILE A 205 5.14 -4.42 7.37
C ILE A 205 5.54 -4.62 5.91
N GLY A 206 5.95 -5.82 5.54
CA GLY A 206 6.23 -6.21 4.16
C GLY A 206 5.15 -7.15 3.66
N VAL A 207 4.57 -6.84 2.51
CA VAL A 207 3.58 -7.68 1.82
C VAL A 207 4.03 -7.92 0.38
N LEU A 208 3.98 -9.18 -0.07
CA LEU A 208 4.17 -9.53 -1.48
C LEU A 208 2.89 -9.26 -2.26
N TRP A 209 3.02 -8.59 -3.39
CA TRP A 209 1.93 -8.40 -4.35
C TRP A 209 1.60 -9.72 -5.04
N GLN A 210 0.39 -10.21 -4.83
CA GLN A 210 -0.13 -11.46 -5.38
C GLN A 210 -1.47 -11.25 -6.08
N GLY A 211 -1.65 -10.08 -6.69
CA GLY A 211 -2.93 -9.62 -7.23
C GLY A 211 -3.79 -8.90 -6.18
N ILE A 212 -4.84 -8.23 -6.66
CA ILE A 212 -5.60 -7.21 -5.92
C ILE A 212 -6.22 -7.77 -4.64
N GLU A 213 -6.98 -8.88 -4.73
CA GLU A 213 -7.74 -9.41 -3.61
C GLU A 213 -6.86 -10.10 -2.56
N LEU A 214 -5.91 -10.93 -2.99
CA LEU A 214 -5.03 -11.62 -2.05
C LEU A 214 -4.12 -10.62 -1.32
N THR A 215 -3.60 -9.63 -2.05
CA THR A 215 -2.80 -8.55 -1.43
C THR A 215 -3.64 -7.72 -0.47
N ARG A 216 -4.90 -7.43 -0.80
CA ARG A 216 -5.84 -6.70 0.08
C ARG A 216 -6.04 -7.45 1.40
N ILE A 217 -6.29 -8.75 1.36
CA ILE A 217 -6.43 -9.60 2.57
C ILE A 217 -5.13 -9.60 3.37
N ASN A 218 -3.98 -9.80 2.71
CA ASN A 218 -2.67 -9.80 3.35
C ASN A 218 -2.36 -8.46 4.01
N ILE A 219 -2.67 -7.33 3.37
CA ILE A 219 -2.49 -5.99 3.96
C ILE A 219 -3.36 -5.84 5.22
N LYS A 220 -4.65 -6.20 5.15
CA LYS A 220 -5.54 -6.14 6.32
C LYS A 220 -5.00 -6.98 7.48
N SER A 221 -4.61 -8.21 7.17
CA SER A 221 -4.06 -9.14 8.16
C SER A 221 -2.80 -8.59 8.81
N SER A 222 -1.86 -8.10 7.99
CA SER A 222 -0.56 -7.66 8.45
C SER A 222 -0.62 -6.36 9.25
N ILE A 223 -1.48 -5.41 8.87
CA ILE A 223 -1.71 -4.18 9.65
C ILE A 223 -2.24 -4.54 11.04
N MET A 224 -3.20 -5.45 11.07
CA MET A 224 -3.86 -5.82 12.32
C MET A 224 -2.94 -6.67 13.20
N GLU A 225 -2.13 -7.54 12.61
CA GLU A 225 -1.04 -8.22 13.33
C GLU A 225 -0.04 -7.20 13.89
N ALA A 226 0.38 -6.19 13.11
CA ALA A 226 1.33 -5.18 13.59
C ALA A 226 0.79 -4.34 14.76
N ILE A 227 -0.52 -4.09 14.80
CA ILE A 227 -1.17 -3.33 15.90
C ILE A 227 -1.45 -4.22 17.11
N THR A 228 -1.80 -5.49 16.88
CA THR A 228 -2.38 -6.35 17.92
C THR A 228 -1.44 -7.46 18.42
N GLY A 229 -0.37 -7.73 17.68
CA GLY A 229 0.52 -8.87 17.89
C GLY A 229 -0.12 -10.23 17.62
N ILE A 230 -1.32 -10.28 17.04
CA ILE A 230 -2.04 -11.54 16.75
C ILE A 230 -1.87 -11.86 15.26
N PRO A 231 -1.20 -12.96 14.91
CA PRO A 231 -0.96 -13.29 13.51
C PRO A 231 -2.24 -13.76 12.81
N ASN A 232 -2.27 -13.57 11.48
CA ASN A 232 -3.29 -14.12 10.59
C ASN A 232 -4.74 -13.63 10.85
N LEU A 233 -4.92 -12.47 11.48
CA LEU A 233 -6.23 -11.84 11.60
C LEU A 233 -6.80 -11.58 10.20
N TYR A 234 -8.10 -11.78 9.95
CA TYR A 234 -8.73 -11.67 8.62
C TYR A 234 -8.41 -12.73 7.56
N LEU A 235 -7.51 -13.70 7.79
CA LEU A 235 -7.29 -14.78 6.81
C LEU A 235 -8.52 -15.69 6.62
N ASP A 236 -9.39 -15.76 7.64
CA ASP A 236 -10.69 -16.45 7.58
C ASP A 236 -11.85 -15.49 7.23
N GLY A 237 -11.55 -14.25 6.86
CA GLY A 237 -12.51 -13.19 6.56
C GLY A 237 -13.25 -12.63 7.78
N LYS A 238 -12.88 -13.00 9.01
CA LYS A 238 -13.57 -12.55 10.23
C LYS A 238 -12.65 -11.76 11.17
N PHE A 239 -13.22 -10.79 11.85
CA PHE A 239 -12.55 -10.02 12.89
C PHE A 239 -12.95 -10.52 14.29
N PRO A 240 -12.03 -11.13 15.07
CA PRO A 240 -12.34 -11.67 16.40
C PRO A 240 -12.33 -10.57 17.48
N ALA A 241 -13.34 -9.70 17.46
CA ALA A 241 -13.48 -8.50 18.29
C ALA A 241 -13.05 -8.64 19.77
N GLU A 242 -13.49 -9.69 20.46
CA GLU A 242 -13.27 -9.86 21.92
C GLU A 242 -11.82 -10.17 22.28
N LYS A 243 -11.05 -10.80 21.38
CA LYS A 243 -9.65 -11.18 21.65
C LYS A 243 -8.66 -10.05 21.33
N VAL A 244 -9.11 -9.08 20.55
CA VAL A 244 -8.24 -8.11 19.89
C VAL A 244 -8.30 -6.74 20.58
N ILE A 245 -9.44 -6.41 21.22
CA ILE A 245 -9.67 -5.14 21.90
C ILE A 245 -8.56 -4.76 22.90
N SER A 246 -8.15 -5.67 23.79
CA SER A 246 -7.11 -5.38 24.79
C SER A 246 -5.79 -4.99 24.14
N ASN A 247 -5.45 -5.63 23.02
CA ASN A 247 -4.18 -5.43 22.34
C ASN A 247 -4.22 -4.13 21.54
N ILE A 248 -5.34 -3.83 20.88
CA ILE A 248 -5.57 -2.52 20.23
C ILE A 248 -5.44 -1.40 21.26
N CYS A 249 -6.17 -1.50 22.37
CA CYS A 249 -6.18 -0.46 23.39
C CYS A 249 -4.81 -0.29 24.05
N LYS A 250 -4.07 -1.39 24.25
CA LYS A 250 -2.69 -1.34 24.72
C LYS A 250 -1.80 -0.61 23.70
N PHE A 251 -1.84 -1.00 22.43
CA PHE A 251 -1.03 -0.36 21.39
C PHE A 251 -1.30 1.15 21.32
N VAL A 252 -2.56 1.58 21.20
CA VAL A 252 -2.88 3.02 21.10
C VAL A 252 -2.59 3.77 22.40
N GLY A 253 -2.72 3.11 23.56
CA GLY A 253 -2.40 3.69 24.86
C GLY A 253 -0.90 3.92 25.07
N ASP A 254 -0.08 2.96 24.64
CA ASP A 254 1.37 2.99 24.81
C ASP A 254 2.05 3.82 23.71
N CYS A 255 1.46 3.87 22.51
CA CYS A 255 2.11 4.40 21.32
C CYS A 255 1.58 5.74 20.80
N ILE A 256 0.36 6.14 21.17
CA ILE A 256 -0.25 7.36 20.64
C ILE A 256 -0.36 8.43 21.73
N GLY A 257 0.44 9.49 21.52
CA GLY A 257 0.40 10.70 22.32
C GLY A 257 -0.81 11.59 22.04
N SER A 258 -0.97 12.63 22.85
CA SER A 258 -2.01 13.64 22.65
C SER A 258 -1.73 14.59 21.48
N GLU A 259 -0.45 14.75 21.10
CA GLU A 259 -0.03 15.61 19.99
C GLU A 259 0.28 14.77 18.73
N PRO A 260 0.20 15.37 17.52
CA PRO A 260 0.65 14.76 16.27
C PRO A 260 2.06 14.17 16.33
N GLY A 261 2.14 12.84 16.27
CA GLY A 261 3.40 12.10 16.18
C GLY A 261 3.47 11.21 14.94
N VAL A 262 4.63 10.58 14.72
CA VAL A 262 4.89 9.71 13.55
C VAL A 262 4.03 8.45 13.54
N VAL A 263 3.66 7.95 14.73
CA VAL A 263 2.77 6.78 14.89
C VAL A 263 1.29 7.18 14.80
N GLY A 264 0.93 8.39 15.19
CA GLY A 264 -0.47 8.77 15.38
C GLY A 264 -0.69 9.95 16.33
N TRP A 265 -1.97 10.25 16.60
CA TRP A 265 -2.39 11.32 17.52
C TRP A 265 -3.79 11.09 18.09
N LYS A 266 -4.14 11.82 19.16
CA LYS A 266 -5.51 11.88 19.65
C LYS A 266 -6.27 13.01 18.98
N ASN A 267 -7.49 12.74 18.52
CA ASN A 267 -8.38 13.74 17.98
C ASN A 267 -9.69 13.81 18.79
N GLN A 268 -10.27 15.00 18.95
CA GLN A 268 -11.52 15.20 19.69
C GLN A 268 -12.77 14.74 18.91
N ALA A 269 -12.63 14.56 17.59
CA ALA A 269 -13.70 14.08 16.73
C ALA A 269 -13.20 12.90 15.88
N LEU A 270 -14.15 12.09 15.40
CA LEU A 270 -13.88 11.15 14.31
C LEU A 270 -13.39 11.94 13.09
N VAL A 271 -12.26 11.51 12.51
CA VAL A 271 -11.83 12.07 11.24
C VAL A 271 -12.80 11.52 10.20
N GLN A 272 -13.48 12.38 9.45
CA GLN A 272 -14.33 11.90 8.35
C GLN A 272 -13.46 11.13 7.37
N VAL A 273 -13.84 9.87 7.15
CA VAL A 273 -13.09 8.99 6.25
C VAL A 273 -13.30 9.43 4.81
N ILE A 274 -12.20 9.62 4.09
CA ILE A 274 -12.23 10.08 2.71
C ILE A 274 -12.61 8.91 1.81
N HIS A 275 -13.76 9.02 1.17
CA HIS A 275 -14.13 8.25 -0.01
C HIS A 275 -13.25 8.68 -1.18
N ALA A 276 -12.46 7.74 -1.69
CA ALA A 276 -11.58 7.98 -2.83
C ALA A 276 -12.20 7.58 -4.18
N ILE A 277 -13.39 6.96 -4.17
CA ILE A 277 -14.18 6.78 -5.39
C ILE A 277 -15.15 7.97 -5.45
N PRO A 278 -15.07 8.83 -6.48
CA PRO A 278 -16.09 9.85 -6.71
C PRO A 278 -17.47 9.19 -6.74
N ASP A 279 -18.41 9.71 -5.98
CA ASP A 279 -19.79 9.26 -6.04
C ASP A 279 -20.31 9.52 -7.47
N ASN A 280 -20.65 8.46 -8.20
CA ASN A 280 -21.24 8.57 -9.55
C ASN A 280 -22.69 9.09 -9.50
N SER A 281 -23.14 9.67 -8.38
CA SER A 281 -24.51 10.13 -8.16
C SER A 281 -24.88 11.42 -8.91
N HIS A 282 -24.05 11.88 -9.85
CA HIS A 282 -24.37 13.02 -10.72
C HIS A 282 -23.97 12.75 -12.17
N GLU A 283 -24.68 11.84 -12.85
CA GLU A 283 -24.91 11.89 -14.29
C GLU A 283 -26.22 11.12 -14.62
N GLU A 284 -27.37 11.75 -14.31
CA GLU A 284 -28.63 11.61 -15.06
C GLU A 284 -29.26 13.01 -15.24
#